data_AF-A0A4S9YKL2-F1
#
_entry.id   AF-A0A4S9YKL2-F1
#
_cell.length_a   1.000
_cell.length_b   1.000
_cell.length_c   1.000
_cell.angle_alpha   90.00
_cell.angle_beta   90.00
_cell.angle_gamma   90.00
#
_symmetry.space_group_name_H-M   'P 1'
#
loop_
_entity.id
_entity.type
_entity.pdbx_description
1 polymer ?
#
loop_
_entity_poly.entity_id
_entity_poly.type
_entity_poly.pdbx_seq_one_letter_code
_entity_poly.pdbx_strand_id
1 'polypeptide(L)'
;MNRNTCVTTLLESKQSFKRPRAKSILKSDMNGFESRLFDIREDMSVDVKRSEPRSVDQSVVLPLLYSPLPADLPTVDKDMLILSAAYHGNIDRYVRLRHPQKIKGELACLIRGIYHDPLFAKFWSLQPTADIYDWRIRRAINARFIMTNDLSRITPTTPVDELPYFIWFPQPAYHGVYEELARLRPEMKLQAARACIVANYQRSFEKIDPPHDSALVQEAQESPNPFFLKHLQAKEAQGDTTGEDHGSEYWKYFTIKHALKPSTLTILGELNASSIATTQTWIYDGVEAEMSNVEVSICTPEEVKQSGISDVMFRYPSTE
;
A
#
# COMPACT_ATOMS: atom_id res chain seq x y z
N MET A 1 3.32 -11.09 27.55
CA MET A 1 3.53 -12.50 27.11
C MET A 1 2.30 -12.91 26.31
N ASN A 2 2.37 -12.87 24.98
CA ASN A 2 1.27 -13.23 24.06
C ASN A 2 1.03 -14.75 24.07
N ARG A 3 0.49 -15.29 25.18
CA ARG A 3 0.25 -16.74 25.29
C ARG A 3 -0.89 -17.14 24.34
N ASN A 4 -0.51 -17.97 23.37
CA ASN A 4 -1.30 -18.95 22.62
C ASN A 4 -1.93 -18.61 21.27
N THR A 5 -2.42 -17.43 20.89
CA THR A 5 -3.20 -17.40 19.62
C THR A 5 -2.38 -17.62 18.35
N CYS A 6 -1.16 -17.04 18.23
CA CYS A 6 -0.32 -17.27 17.04
C CYS A 6 0.13 -18.73 16.95
N VAL A 7 0.48 -19.34 18.08
CA VAL A 7 0.87 -20.75 18.19
C VAL A 7 -0.31 -21.64 17.81
N THR A 8 -1.50 -21.39 18.37
CA THR A 8 -2.72 -22.14 18.06
C THR A 8 -3.10 -22.01 16.57
N THR A 9 -3.05 -20.80 15.99
CA THR A 9 -3.28 -20.62 14.55
C THR A 9 -2.25 -21.36 13.69
N LEU A 10 -0.97 -21.34 14.05
CA LEU A 10 0.07 -22.09 13.34
C LEU A 10 -0.10 -23.61 13.47
N LEU A 11 -0.53 -24.10 14.63
CA LEU A 11 -0.81 -25.53 14.88
C LEU A 11 -2.04 -26.01 14.10
N GLU A 12 -3.08 -25.19 13.97
CA GLU A 12 -4.30 -25.59 13.26
C GLU A 12 -4.25 -25.34 11.75
N SER A 13 -3.38 -24.45 11.28
CA SER A 13 -3.20 -24.15 9.86
C SER A 13 -2.44 -25.27 9.15
N LYS A 14 -3.10 -25.95 8.21
CA LYS A 14 -2.59 -27.03 7.37
C LYS A 14 -2.52 -26.60 5.91
N GLN A 15 -1.50 -27.07 5.20
CA GLN A 15 -1.35 -26.85 3.77
C GLN A 15 -1.28 -28.17 3.02
N SER A 16 -1.97 -28.25 1.88
CA SER A 16 -1.86 -29.41 1.00
C SER A 16 -0.54 -29.39 0.24
N PHE A 17 0.14 -30.53 0.17
CA PHE A 17 1.27 -30.70 -0.73
C PHE A 17 0.81 -30.62 -2.20
N LYS A 18 1.51 -29.83 -3.01
CA LYS A 18 1.34 -29.73 -4.45
C LYS A 18 2.57 -30.32 -5.14
N ARG A 19 2.38 -30.92 -6.31
CA ARG A 19 3.51 -31.48 -7.08
C ARG A 19 4.49 -30.34 -7.45
N PRO A 20 5.78 -30.45 -7.09
CA PRO A 20 6.78 -29.44 -7.39
C PRO A 20 6.87 -29.10 -8.88
N ARG A 21 7.04 -27.81 -9.18
CA ARG A 21 7.31 -27.29 -10.52
C ARG A 21 8.76 -26.81 -10.58
N ALA A 22 9.62 -27.61 -11.21
CA ALA A 22 11.07 -27.39 -11.27
C ALA A 22 11.51 -26.07 -11.95
N LYS A 23 10.60 -25.35 -12.63
CA LYS A 23 10.88 -24.07 -13.31
C LYS A 23 10.05 -22.89 -12.77
N SER A 24 9.61 -22.94 -11.51
CA SER A 24 8.88 -21.82 -10.90
C SER A 24 9.82 -20.82 -10.22
N ILE A 25 9.44 -19.54 -10.28
CA ILE A 25 10.11 -18.42 -9.61
C ILE A 25 9.75 -18.41 -8.12
N LEU A 26 8.58 -18.96 -7.74
CA LEU A 26 8.13 -19.02 -6.36
C LEU A 26 8.70 -20.25 -5.65
N LYS A 27 9.38 -20.04 -4.52
CA LYS A 27 9.95 -21.14 -3.70
C LYS A 27 8.90 -22.18 -3.27
N SER A 28 7.65 -21.75 -3.06
CA SER A 28 6.54 -22.65 -2.69
C SER A 28 6.22 -23.66 -3.81
N ASP A 29 6.32 -23.24 -5.07
CA ASP A 29 6.09 -24.11 -6.22
C ASP A 29 7.26 -25.06 -6.45
N MET A 30 8.49 -24.66 -6.10
CA MET A 30 9.66 -25.55 -6.18
C MET A 30 9.64 -26.64 -5.10
N ASN A 31 9.12 -26.34 -3.91
CA ASN A 31 9.08 -27.31 -2.81
C ASN A 31 7.78 -28.11 -2.77
N GLY A 32 6.73 -27.63 -3.44
CA GLY A 32 5.39 -28.22 -3.35
C GLY A 32 4.59 -27.78 -2.12
N PHE A 33 5.16 -26.92 -1.27
CA PHE A 33 4.54 -26.35 -0.09
C PHE A 33 5.20 -25.00 0.25
N GLU A 34 4.47 -24.12 0.91
CA GLU A 34 4.98 -22.85 1.44
C GLU A 34 5.88 -23.13 2.65
N SER A 35 7.18 -22.83 2.51
CA SER A 35 8.14 -22.99 3.60
C SER A 35 7.87 -21.96 4.70
N ARG A 36 7.73 -22.46 5.92
CA ARG A 36 7.46 -21.64 7.10
C ARG A 36 8.77 -21.30 7.80
N LEU A 37 9.00 -20.01 8.09
CA LEU A 37 10.19 -19.56 8.84
C LEU A 37 10.23 -20.15 10.26
N PHE A 38 9.05 -20.27 10.88
CA PHE A 38 8.85 -20.95 12.15
C PHE A 38 7.83 -22.05 11.94
N ASP A 39 8.28 -23.28 12.08
CA ASP A 39 7.46 -24.47 11.95
C ASP A 39 7.49 -25.25 13.27
N ILE A 40 6.42 -25.12 14.04
CA ILE A 40 6.32 -25.73 15.37
C ILE A 40 6.18 -27.26 15.27
N ARG A 41 5.70 -27.76 14.12
CA ARG A 41 5.42 -29.19 13.93
C ARG A 41 6.52 -29.95 13.20
N GLU A 42 7.52 -29.26 12.70
CA GLU A 42 8.62 -29.82 11.89
C GLU A 42 8.16 -30.54 10.59
N ASP A 43 6.86 -30.52 10.28
CA ASP A 43 6.22 -31.11 9.10
C ASP A 43 5.84 -30.05 8.04
N MET A 44 6.25 -28.80 8.25
CA MET A 44 5.86 -27.59 7.53
C MET A 44 4.35 -27.39 7.47
N SER A 45 3.62 -28.02 8.40
CA SER A 45 2.17 -28.12 8.41
C SER A 45 1.57 -28.74 7.15
N VAL A 46 2.31 -29.63 6.49
CA VAL A 46 1.87 -30.33 5.28
C VAL A 46 0.91 -31.45 5.64
N ASP A 47 -0.21 -31.55 4.91
CA ASP A 47 -1.25 -32.55 5.14
C ASP A 47 -1.98 -32.91 3.84
N VAL A 48 -2.86 -33.91 3.88
CA VAL A 48 -3.64 -34.37 2.71
C VAL A 48 -4.62 -33.29 2.25
N LYS A 49 -5.17 -32.52 3.19
CA LYS A 49 -6.11 -31.44 2.93
C LYS A 49 -5.61 -30.14 3.55
N ARG A 50 -5.86 -29.04 2.85
CA ARG A 50 -5.68 -27.70 3.42
C ARG A 50 -6.73 -27.48 4.51
N SER A 51 -6.38 -26.77 5.59
CA SER A 51 -7.39 -26.34 6.56
C SER A 51 -8.42 -25.45 5.88
N GLU A 52 -9.69 -25.64 6.22
CA GLU A 52 -10.73 -24.69 5.86
C GLU A 52 -10.45 -23.33 6.54
N PRO A 53 -10.78 -22.20 5.89
CA PRO A 53 -10.75 -20.90 6.55
C PRO A 53 -11.60 -20.94 7.82
N ARG A 54 -11.06 -20.45 8.94
CA ARG A 54 -11.87 -20.32 10.16
C ARG A 54 -13.03 -19.36 9.86
N SER A 55 -14.25 -19.70 10.30
CA SER A 55 -15.36 -18.76 10.22
C SER A 55 -15.04 -17.53 11.09
N VAL A 56 -15.10 -16.35 10.48
CA VAL A 56 -14.86 -15.10 11.19
C VAL A 56 -16.12 -14.77 11.98
N ASP A 57 -16.07 -14.90 13.31
CA ASP A 57 -17.13 -14.35 14.17
C ASP A 57 -17.03 -12.81 14.15
N GLN A 58 -17.75 -12.20 13.23
CA GLN A 58 -17.75 -10.75 13.00
C GLN A 58 -18.21 -9.98 14.23
N SER A 59 -19.09 -10.56 15.06
CA SER A 59 -19.57 -9.92 16.28
C SER A 59 -18.45 -9.68 17.30
N VAL A 60 -17.38 -10.49 17.23
CA VAL A 60 -16.19 -10.37 18.09
C VAL A 60 -15.07 -9.60 17.39
N VAL A 61 -14.83 -9.85 16.10
CA VAL A 61 -13.69 -9.27 15.35
C VAL A 61 -13.91 -7.79 15.02
N LEU A 62 -15.12 -7.39 14.60
CA LEU A 62 -15.37 -6.02 14.15
C LEU A 62 -15.21 -4.98 15.27
N PRO A 63 -15.72 -5.20 16.51
CA PRO A 63 -15.45 -4.29 17.62
C PRO A 63 -13.96 -4.10 17.92
N LEU A 64 -13.14 -5.12 17.67
CA LEU A 64 -11.69 -5.05 17.82
C LEU A 64 -10.99 -4.25 16.72
N LEU A 65 -11.68 -3.78 15.67
CA LEU A 65 -11.07 -2.87 14.69
C LEU A 65 -11.00 -1.43 15.23
N TYR A 66 -12.02 -1.00 15.98
CA TYR A 66 -12.16 0.38 16.48
C TYR A 66 -12.04 0.53 18.01
N SER A 67 -11.86 -0.57 18.76
CA SER A 67 -11.61 -0.54 20.20
C SER A 67 -10.13 -0.79 20.53
N PRO A 68 -9.60 -0.35 21.70
CA PRO A 68 -8.31 -0.82 22.18
C PRO A 68 -8.27 -2.35 22.25
N LEU A 69 -7.15 -2.96 21.86
CA LEU A 69 -7.03 -4.41 21.93
C LEU A 69 -6.96 -4.85 23.41
N PRO A 70 -7.83 -5.76 23.88
CA PRO A 70 -7.79 -6.28 25.26
C PRO A 70 -6.46 -6.96 25.52
N ALA A 71 -5.98 -7.06 26.78
CA ALA A 71 -4.66 -7.66 27.08
C ALA A 71 -4.52 -9.10 26.55
N ASP A 72 -5.57 -9.90 26.74
CA ASP A 72 -5.71 -11.22 26.16
C ASP A 72 -6.62 -11.16 24.94
N LEU A 73 -6.08 -11.49 23.77
CA LEU A 73 -6.85 -11.50 22.53
C LEU A 73 -7.74 -12.74 22.48
N PRO A 74 -9.02 -12.60 22.08
CA PRO A 74 -9.88 -13.75 21.89
C PRO A 74 -9.33 -14.67 20.79
N THR A 75 -9.74 -15.94 20.83
CA THR A 75 -9.37 -16.94 19.82
C THR A 75 -10.21 -16.74 18.55
N VAL A 76 -9.87 -15.70 17.79
CA VAL A 76 -10.53 -15.33 16.53
C VAL A 76 -9.51 -15.22 15.41
N ASP A 77 -10.00 -15.22 14.16
CA ASP A 77 -9.19 -14.83 13.01
C ASP A 77 -8.75 -13.36 13.17
N LYS A 78 -7.45 -13.13 13.00
CA LYS A 78 -6.80 -11.83 13.22
C LYS A 78 -6.44 -11.15 11.92
N ASP A 79 -6.66 -11.77 10.78
CA ASP A 79 -6.17 -11.27 9.49
C ASP A 79 -6.68 -9.85 9.23
N MET A 80 -7.97 -9.59 9.48
CA MET A 80 -8.53 -8.22 9.38
C MET A 80 -7.84 -7.22 10.31
N LEU A 81 -7.52 -7.63 11.55
CA LEU A 81 -6.86 -6.77 12.52
C LEU A 81 -5.41 -6.47 12.12
N ILE A 82 -4.69 -7.47 11.57
CA ILE A 82 -3.32 -7.33 11.07
C ILE A 82 -3.30 -6.38 9.88
N LEU A 83 -4.16 -6.62 8.88
CA LEU A 83 -4.26 -5.81 7.67
C LEU A 83 -4.65 -4.37 8.00
N SER A 84 -5.65 -4.17 8.86
CA SER A 84 -6.06 -2.83 9.32
C SER A 84 -4.93 -2.10 10.05
N ALA A 85 -4.24 -2.77 10.97
CA ALA A 85 -3.12 -2.18 11.70
C ALA A 85 -1.97 -1.76 10.76
N ALA A 86 -1.66 -2.59 9.76
CA ALA A 86 -0.69 -2.27 8.72
C ALA A 86 -1.15 -1.08 7.84
N TYR A 87 -2.40 -1.10 7.39
CA TYR A 87 -3.02 -0.09 6.53
C TYR A 87 -2.97 1.32 7.14
N HIS A 88 -3.31 1.42 8.43
CA HIS A 88 -3.29 2.70 9.16
C HIS A 88 -1.92 3.05 9.76
N GLY A 89 -0.89 2.22 9.61
CA GLY A 89 0.43 2.46 10.21
C GLY A 89 0.45 2.39 11.73
N ASN A 90 -0.47 1.64 12.36
CA ASN A 90 -0.55 1.53 13.81
C ASN A 90 0.52 0.57 14.35
N ILE A 91 1.65 1.12 14.81
CA ILE A 91 2.82 0.37 15.29
C ILE A 91 2.42 -0.62 16.38
N ASP A 92 1.75 -0.17 17.45
CA ASP A 92 1.47 -1.00 18.62
C ASP A 92 0.55 -2.17 18.29
N ARG A 93 -0.53 -1.93 17.52
CA ARG A 93 -1.43 -2.99 17.07
C ARG A 93 -0.71 -3.94 16.13
N TYR A 94 0.03 -3.41 15.16
CA TYR A 94 0.70 -4.23 14.16
C TYR A 94 1.75 -5.15 14.80
N VAL A 95 2.63 -4.62 15.67
CA VAL A 95 3.63 -5.42 16.40
C VAL A 95 2.97 -6.50 17.26
N ARG A 96 1.84 -6.18 17.88
CA ARG A 96 1.14 -7.10 18.76
C ARG A 96 0.40 -8.22 18.01
N LEU A 97 -0.04 -7.96 16.78
CA LEU A 97 -0.87 -8.86 15.98
C LEU A 97 -0.08 -9.64 14.91
N ARG A 98 0.98 -9.05 14.35
CA ARG A 98 1.71 -9.61 13.18
C ARG A 98 2.16 -11.04 13.41
N HIS A 99 2.05 -11.84 12.37
CA HIS A 99 2.60 -13.20 12.33
C HIS A 99 4.08 -13.17 11.89
N PRO A 100 4.85 -14.25 12.16
CA PRO A 100 6.21 -14.37 11.63
C PRO A 100 6.26 -14.39 10.09
N GLN A 101 5.19 -14.86 9.45
CA GLN A 101 5.01 -14.80 8.01
C GLN A 101 3.91 -13.81 7.66
N LYS A 102 4.12 -13.05 6.60
CA LYS A 102 3.14 -12.08 6.12
C LYS A 102 1.92 -12.81 5.55
N ILE A 103 0.73 -12.36 5.89
CA ILE A 103 -0.53 -12.86 5.33
C ILE A 103 -0.81 -12.23 3.96
N LYS A 104 -1.78 -12.79 3.23
CA LYS A 104 -2.19 -12.23 1.93
C LYS A 104 -2.67 -10.79 2.09
N GLY A 105 -2.16 -9.89 1.27
CA GLY A 105 -2.51 -8.46 1.29
C GLY A 105 -1.71 -7.61 2.29
N GLU A 106 -0.98 -8.23 3.22
CA GLU A 106 -0.26 -7.50 4.27
C GLU A 106 0.80 -6.57 3.69
N LEU A 107 1.55 -7.01 2.67
CA LEU A 107 2.56 -6.18 2.02
C LEU A 107 1.97 -4.87 1.46
N ALA A 108 0.81 -4.94 0.82
CA ALA A 108 0.18 -3.76 0.25
C ALA A 108 -0.32 -2.80 1.34
N CYS A 109 -0.90 -3.35 2.41
CA CYS A 109 -1.31 -2.58 3.58
C CYS A 109 -0.11 -1.91 4.24
N LEU A 110 1.01 -2.61 4.37
CA LEU A 110 2.27 -2.06 4.91
C LEU A 110 2.81 -0.91 4.07
N ILE A 111 2.88 -1.08 2.75
CA ILE A 111 3.33 -0.04 1.83
C ILE A 111 2.45 1.21 2.00
N ARG A 112 1.13 1.04 1.93
CA ARG A 112 0.18 2.15 2.14
C ARG A 112 0.34 2.79 3.52
N GLY A 113 0.48 2.01 4.58
CA GLY A 113 0.74 2.53 5.93
C GLY A 113 2.03 3.35 6.02
N ILE A 114 3.13 2.87 5.42
CA ILE A 114 4.43 3.57 5.37
C ILE A 114 4.32 4.89 4.60
N TYR A 115 3.58 4.89 3.48
CA TYR A 115 3.32 6.09 2.70
C TYR A 115 2.60 7.17 3.52
N HIS A 116 1.65 6.76 4.37
CA HIS A 116 0.78 7.68 5.11
C HIS A 116 1.34 8.13 6.46
N ASP A 117 2.09 7.29 7.17
CA ASP A 117 2.59 7.59 8.51
C ASP A 117 4.14 7.64 8.55
N PRO A 118 4.75 8.83 8.80
CA PRO A 118 6.21 8.97 8.85
C PRO A 118 6.86 8.24 10.03
N LEU A 119 6.15 8.06 11.15
CA LEU A 119 6.67 7.33 12.32
C LEU A 119 6.65 5.82 12.06
N PHE A 120 5.63 5.32 11.35
CA PHE A 120 5.58 3.94 10.88
C PHE A 120 6.69 3.67 9.86
N ALA A 121 6.96 4.61 8.93
CA ALA A 121 8.10 4.52 8.03
C ALA A 121 9.43 4.50 8.80
N LYS A 122 9.58 5.34 9.83
CA LYS A 122 10.76 5.32 10.70
C LYS A 122 10.90 3.99 11.43
N PHE A 123 9.82 3.47 12.01
CA PHE A 123 9.79 2.14 12.65
C PHE A 123 10.25 1.04 11.69
N TRP A 124 9.73 1.04 10.45
CA TRP A 124 10.12 0.08 9.41
C TRP A 124 11.56 0.24 8.96
N SER A 125 12.09 1.46 8.89
CA SER A 125 13.49 1.71 8.55
C SER A 125 14.50 1.14 9.55
N LEU A 126 14.05 0.81 10.77
CA LEU A 126 14.87 0.25 11.85
C LEU A 126 14.71 -1.27 11.98
N GLN A 127 13.85 -1.90 11.18
CA GLN A 127 13.66 -3.36 11.26
C GLN A 127 14.88 -4.10 10.71
N PRO A 128 15.13 -5.35 11.16
CA PRO A 128 16.20 -6.18 10.62
C PRO A 128 16.10 -6.34 9.10
N THR A 129 17.24 -6.51 8.43
CA THR A 129 17.31 -6.62 6.96
C THR A 129 16.43 -7.72 6.37
N ALA A 130 16.20 -8.82 7.10
CA ALA A 130 15.29 -9.88 6.69
C ALA A 130 13.82 -9.42 6.58
N ASP A 131 13.38 -8.50 7.45
CA ASP A 131 12.01 -8.00 7.48
C ASP A 131 11.73 -6.99 6.34
N ILE A 132 12.77 -6.26 5.91
CA ILE A 132 12.75 -5.27 4.82
C ILE A 132 13.38 -5.78 3.50
N TYR A 133 13.57 -7.10 3.35
CA TYR A 133 14.19 -7.68 2.15
C TYR A 133 13.40 -7.32 0.87
N ASP A 134 12.08 -7.16 1.00
CA ASP A 134 11.23 -6.71 -0.08
C ASP A 134 11.60 -5.27 -0.50
N TRP A 135 12.07 -5.11 -1.73
CA TRP A 135 12.47 -3.82 -2.27
C TRP A 135 11.33 -2.80 -2.27
N ARG A 136 10.06 -3.25 -2.32
CA ARG A 136 8.88 -2.35 -2.29
C ARG A 136 8.72 -1.67 -0.94
N ILE A 137 9.07 -2.35 0.16
CA ILE A 137 9.07 -1.75 1.50
C ILE A 137 10.14 -0.66 1.58
N ARG A 138 11.35 -0.95 1.09
CA ARG A 138 12.45 0.03 1.07
C ARG A 138 12.14 1.23 0.19
N ARG A 139 11.55 1.01 -0.99
CA ARG A 139 11.05 2.05 -1.88
C ARG A 139 10.02 2.94 -1.18
N ALA A 140 9.02 2.36 -0.51
CA ALA A 140 8.02 3.11 0.25
C ALA A 140 8.61 3.92 1.41
N ILE A 141 9.58 3.36 2.15
CA ILE A 141 10.31 4.08 3.20
C ILE A 141 11.03 5.28 2.60
N ASN A 142 11.75 5.10 1.49
CA ASN A 142 12.46 6.18 0.82
C ASN A 142 11.48 7.28 0.35
N ALA A 143 10.32 6.90 -0.22
CA ALA A 143 9.27 7.84 -0.62
C ALA A 143 8.82 8.72 0.55
N ARG A 144 8.49 8.08 1.69
CA ARG A 144 8.00 8.78 2.87
C ARG A 144 9.06 9.72 3.48
N PHE A 145 10.33 9.32 3.45
CA PHE A 145 11.44 10.17 3.93
C PHE A 145 11.61 11.39 3.03
N ILE A 146 11.57 11.23 1.70
CA ILE A 146 11.60 12.36 0.75
C ILE A 146 10.45 13.33 1.04
N MET A 147 9.22 12.83 1.20
CA MET A 147 8.02 13.61 1.57
C MET A 147 8.10 14.28 2.95
N THR A 148 9.08 13.91 3.76
CA THR A 148 9.39 14.51 5.07
C THR A 148 10.64 15.42 4.98
N ASN A 149 11.08 15.74 3.76
CA ASN A 149 12.26 16.56 3.44
C ASN A 149 13.62 15.91 3.78
N ASP A 150 13.66 14.58 3.93
CA ASP A 150 14.89 13.85 4.24
C ASP A 150 15.37 13.06 3.01
N LEU A 151 16.54 13.45 2.48
CA LEU A 151 17.22 12.78 1.36
C LEU A 151 18.35 11.86 1.81
N SER A 152 18.58 11.66 3.12
CA SER A 152 19.75 10.93 3.63
C SER A 152 19.81 9.46 3.16
N ARG A 153 18.69 8.93 2.68
CA ARG A 153 18.55 7.54 2.19
C ARG A 153 18.75 7.41 0.68
N ILE A 154 18.80 8.53 -0.04
CA ILE A 154 19.01 8.58 -1.47
C ILE A 154 20.45 8.98 -1.74
N THR A 155 21.27 8.00 -2.12
CA THR A 155 22.66 8.19 -2.50
C THR A 155 22.83 7.93 -4.00
N PRO A 156 23.94 8.33 -4.63
CA PRO A 156 24.25 7.96 -6.01
C PRO A 156 24.27 6.45 -6.28
N THR A 157 24.42 5.62 -5.24
CA THR A 157 24.49 4.15 -5.33
C THR A 157 23.20 3.45 -4.90
N THR A 158 22.16 4.17 -4.47
CA THR A 158 20.85 3.57 -4.16
C THR A 158 20.35 2.81 -5.39
N PRO A 159 20.01 1.51 -5.27
CA PRO A 159 19.49 0.73 -6.38
C PRO A 159 18.25 1.35 -7.01
N VAL A 160 18.13 1.25 -8.34
CA VAL A 160 17.01 1.83 -9.10
C VAL A 160 15.66 1.29 -8.62
N ASP A 161 15.61 0.00 -8.25
CA ASP A 161 14.39 -0.62 -7.72
C ASP A 161 13.94 -0.03 -6.36
N GLU A 162 14.79 0.74 -5.68
CA GLU A 162 14.46 1.40 -4.40
C GLU A 162 14.18 2.89 -4.57
N LEU A 163 14.30 3.43 -5.78
CA LEU A 163 13.93 4.80 -6.08
C LEU A 163 12.41 4.88 -6.26
N PRO A 164 11.70 5.63 -5.41
CA PRO A 164 10.25 5.76 -5.49
C PRO A 164 9.83 6.62 -6.67
N TYR A 165 8.76 6.23 -7.36
CA TYR A 165 8.14 7.07 -8.36
C TYR A 165 7.17 8.06 -7.70
N PHE A 166 6.35 7.57 -6.77
CA PHE A 166 5.32 8.34 -6.08
C PHE A 166 5.89 9.03 -4.83
N ILE A 167 6.07 10.36 -4.85
CA ILE A 167 6.75 11.11 -3.77
C ILE A 167 6.02 12.39 -3.33
N TRP A 168 4.70 12.46 -3.50
CA TRP A 168 3.93 13.69 -3.29
C TRP A 168 2.63 13.56 -2.49
N PHE A 169 2.24 12.36 -2.03
CA PHE A 169 1.00 12.12 -1.28
C PHE A 169 1.25 11.18 -0.09
N PRO A 170 0.65 11.44 1.10
CA PRO A 170 -0.43 12.39 1.38
C PRO A 170 0.01 13.85 1.49
N GLN A 171 1.32 14.12 1.50
CA GLN A 171 1.85 15.47 1.54
C GLN A 171 3.09 15.58 0.64
N PRO A 172 3.23 16.66 -0.15
CA PRO A 172 4.47 16.90 -0.88
C PRO A 172 5.57 17.42 0.05
N ALA A 173 6.82 17.11 -0.30
CA ALA A 173 7.99 17.75 0.27
C ALA A 173 8.06 19.25 -0.08
N TYR A 174 8.95 19.97 0.60
CA TYR A 174 9.32 21.33 0.27
C TYR A 174 10.01 21.39 -1.10
N HIS A 175 9.72 22.42 -1.89
CA HIS A 175 10.17 22.52 -3.30
C HIS A 175 11.68 22.31 -3.49
N GLY A 176 12.51 22.83 -2.58
CA GLY A 176 13.97 22.69 -2.65
C GLY A 176 14.46 21.25 -2.49
N VAL A 177 13.67 20.37 -1.86
CA VAL A 177 13.98 18.94 -1.75
C VAL A 177 13.92 18.28 -3.12
N TYR A 178 12.95 18.65 -3.96
CA TYR A 178 12.84 18.12 -5.32
C TYR A 178 13.93 18.65 -6.25
N GLU A 179 14.32 19.92 -6.11
CA GLU A 179 15.48 20.48 -6.81
C GLU A 179 16.76 19.71 -6.46
N GLU A 180 17.00 19.48 -5.17
CA GLU A 180 18.18 18.75 -4.70
C GLU A 180 18.12 17.26 -5.05
N LEU A 181 16.95 16.63 -4.99
CA LEU A 181 16.75 15.24 -5.41
C LEU A 181 17.10 15.06 -6.89
N ALA A 182 16.62 15.94 -7.76
CA ALA A 182 16.93 15.93 -9.18
C ALA A 182 18.43 16.17 -9.46
N ARG A 183 19.10 16.96 -8.62
CA ARG A 183 20.56 17.20 -8.70
C ARG A 183 21.36 15.97 -8.26
N LEU A 184 20.95 15.32 -7.16
CA LEU A 184 21.63 14.16 -6.58
C LEU A 184 21.41 12.87 -7.40
N ARG A 185 20.20 12.70 -7.93
CA ARG A 185 19.77 11.56 -8.76
C ARG A 185 19.02 12.06 -9.99
N PRO A 186 19.74 12.37 -11.09
CA PRO A 186 19.12 12.82 -12.34
C PRO A 186 18.04 11.88 -12.89
N GLU A 187 18.12 10.58 -12.59
CA GLU A 187 17.10 9.58 -12.95
C GLU A 187 15.74 9.84 -12.28
N MET A 188 15.70 10.65 -11.23
CA MET A 188 14.49 11.01 -10.49
C MET A 188 13.87 12.35 -10.92
N LYS A 189 14.36 12.97 -12.00
CA LYS A 189 13.85 14.26 -12.51
C LYS A 189 12.35 14.24 -12.79
N LEU A 190 11.84 13.17 -13.39
CA LEU A 190 10.41 13.04 -13.74
C LEU A 190 9.53 13.01 -12.49
N GLN A 191 9.95 12.26 -11.47
CA GLN A 191 9.30 12.10 -10.18
C GLN A 191 9.26 13.43 -9.43
N ALA A 192 10.41 14.10 -9.36
CA ALA A 192 10.57 15.41 -8.73
C ALA A 192 9.72 16.47 -9.43
N ALA A 193 9.72 16.48 -10.77
CA ALA A 193 8.89 17.39 -11.56
C ALA A 193 7.40 17.13 -11.37
N ARG A 194 6.97 15.87 -11.36
CA ARG A 194 5.57 15.52 -11.13
C ARG A 194 5.08 15.98 -9.76
N ALA A 195 5.91 15.79 -8.73
CA ALA A 195 5.64 16.34 -7.42
C ALA A 195 5.50 17.87 -7.43
N CYS A 196 6.30 18.56 -8.23
CA CYS A 196 6.19 20.01 -8.42
C CYS A 196 4.88 20.41 -9.12
N ILE A 197 4.37 19.63 -10.08
CA ILE A 197 3.05 19.89 -10.70
C ILE A 197 1.96 19.78 -9.62
N VAL A 198 1.95 18.67 -8.88
CA VAL A 198 0.95 18.40 -7.82
C VAL A 198 0.95 19.49 -6.75
N ALA A 199 2.14 19.95 -6.34
CA ALA A 199 2.30 21.00 -5.32
C ALA A 199 2.27 22.43 -5.90
N ASN A 200 2.06 22.60 -7.21
CA ASN A 200 2.09 23.87 -7.94
C ASN A 200 3.40 24.68 -7.76
N TYR A 201 4.55 24.00 -7.71
CA TYR A 201 5.89 24.58 -7.61
C TYR A 201 6.50 24.90 -8.98
N GLN A 202 5.90 25.85 -9.69
CA GLN A 202 6.32 26.25 -11.04
C GLN A 202 7.83 26.54 -11.15
N ARG A 203 8.39 27.38 -10.27
CA ARG A 203 9.80 27.77 -10.34
C ARG A 203 10.75 26.58 -10.20
N SER A 204 10.42 25.62 -9.36
CA SER A 204 11.25 24.43 -9.14
C SER A 204 11.12 23.45 -10.30
N PHE A 205 9.92 23.30 -10.87
CA PHE A 205 9.71 22.55 -12.11
C PHE A 205 10.60 23.08 -13.24
N GLU A 206 10.63 24.41 -13.44
CA GLU A 206 11.47 25.06 -14.44
C GLU A 206 12.96 24.79 -14.23
N LYS A 207 13.44 24.81 -12.98
CA LYS A 207 14.84 24.53 -12.64
C LYS A 207 15.22 23.06 -12.83
N ILE A 208 14.31 22.14 -12.49
CA ILE A 208 14.53 20.70 -12.66
C ILE A 208 14.68 20.36 -14.15
N ASP A 209 13.92 21.07 -14.99
CA ASP A 209 13.91 20.92 -16.44
C ASP A 209 13.75 19.44 -16.83
N PRO A 210 12.59 18.83 -16.49
CA PRO A 210 12.36 17.41 -16.76
C PRO A 210 12.26 17.17 -18.28
N PRO A 211 12.67 16.00 -18.79
CA PRO A 211 12.33 15.63 -20.17
C PRO A 211 10.81 15.57 -20.34
N HIS A 212 10.35 15.64 -21.59
CA HIS A 212 8.95 15.32 -21.90
C HIS A 212 8.60 13.92 -21.36
N ASP A 213 7.37 13.73 -20.88
CA ASP A 213 6.85 12.43 -20.42
C ASP A 213 5.31 12.43 -20.46
N SER A 214 4.70 11.39 -21.01
CA SER A 214 3.25 11.33 -21.21
C SER A 214 2.46 11.28 -19.90
N ALA A 215 2.98 10.59 -18.87
CA ALA A 215 2.34 10.57 -17.56
C ALA A 215 2.44 11.93 -16.85
N LEU A 216 3.55 12.65 -17.04
CA LEU A 216 3.75 14.01 -16.57
C LEU A 216 2.81 15.00 -17.28
N VAL A 217 2.60 14.84 -18.59
CA VAL A 217 1.60 15.62 -19.36
C VAL A 217 0.19 15.37 -18.81
N GLN A 218 -0.17 14.13 -18.52
CA GLN A 218 -1.48 13.82 -17.95
C GLN A 218 -1.68 14.47 -16.57
N GLU A 219 -0.65 14.48 -15.71
CA GLU A 219 -0.71 15.22 -14.45
C GLU A 219 -0.88 16.73 -14.70
N ALA A 220 -0.15 17.28 -15.67
CA ALA A 220 -0.22 18.71 -16.02
C ALA A 220 -1.59 19.14 -16.56
N GLN A 221 -2.31 18.26 -17.25
CA GLN A 221 -3.68 18.50 -17.72
C GLN A 221 -4.67 18.70 -16.57
N GLU A 222 -4.44 18.02 -15.45
CA GLU A 222 -5.29 18.11 -14.26
C GLU A 222 -4.90 19.26 -13.33
N SER A 223 -3.76 19.91 -13.59
CA SER A 223 -3.27 21.04 -12.79
C SER A 223 -4.10 22.30 -13.08
N PRO A 224 -4.48 23.08 -12.04
CA PRO A 224 -5.13 24.38 -12.23
C PRO A 224 -4.18 25.43 -12.83
N ASN A 225 -2.86 25.20 -12.76
CA ASN A 225 -1.87 26.07 -13.38
C ASN A 225 -1.57 25.60 -14.82
N PRO A 226 -1.96 26.38 -15.86
CA PRO A 226 -1.78 25.98 -17.26
C PRO A 226 -0.31 26.06 -17.72
N PHE A 227 0.58 26.62 -16.90
CA PHE A 227 2.01 26.73 -17.22
C PHE A 227 2.63 25.35 -17.53
N PHE A 228 2.39 24.35 -16.68
CA PHE A 228 3.04 23.05 -16.79
C PHE A 228 2.72 22.37 -18.12
N LEU A 229 1.44 22.36 -18.51
CA LEU A 229 1.01 21.75 -19.76
C LEU A 229 1.61 22.47 -20.97
N LYS A 230 1.56 23.80 -20.98
CA LYS A 230 2.15 24.61 -22.06
C LYS A 230 3.67 24.39 -22.18
N HIS A 231 4.36 24.27 -21.04
CA HIS A 231 5.80 24.02 -21.02
C HIS A 231 6.13 22.66 -21.64
N LEU A 232 5.42 21.60 -21.27
CA LEU A 232 5.63 20.26 -21.82
C LEU A 232 5.30 20.19 -23.32
N GLN A 233 4.20 20.83 -23.76
CA GLN A 233 3.85 20.93 -25.19
C GLN A 233 4.91 21.68 -26.00
N ALA A 234 5.51 22.74 -25.44
CA ALA A 234 6.59 23.46 -26.11
C ALA A 234 7.85 22.61 -26.27
N LYS A 235 8.14 21.71 -25.31
CA LYS A 235 9.23 20.73 -25.42
C LYS A 235 8.97 19.69 -26.50
N GLU A 236 7.74 19.16 -26.53
CA GLU A 236 7.30 18.22 -27.58
C GLU A 236 7.47 18.83 -28.97
N ALA A 237 7.04 20.08 -29.16
CA ALA A 237 7.18 20.82 -30.43
C ALA A 237 8.65 21.07 -30.83
N GLN A 238 9.57 21.07 -29.88
CA GLN A 238 11.02 21.17 -30.10
C GLN A 238 11.68 19.81 -30.40
N GLY A 239 10.90 18.72 -30.42
CA GLY A 239 11.37 17.37 -30.72
C GLY A 239 11.76 16.54 -29.50
N ASP A 240 11.59 17.06 -28.28
CA ASP A 240 11.72 16.27 -27.05
C ASP A 240 10.48 15.37 -26.92
N THR A 241 10.59 14.16 -27.46
CA THR A 241 9.52 13.17 -27.47
C THR A 241 10.01 11.90 -26.78
N THR A 242 9.33 11.53 -25.71
CA THR A 242 9.43 10.20 -25.12
C THR A 242 8.32 9.33 -25.70
N GLY A 243 8.66 8.14 -26.19
CA GLY A 243 7.66 7.21 -26.71
C GLY A 243 6.62 6.84 -25.63
N GLU A 244 5.37 6.64 -26.05
CA GLU A 244 4.34 6.10 -25.18
C GLU A 244 4.66 4.63 -24.86
N ASP A 245 5.18 4.35 -23.67
CA ASP A 245 5.29 2.97 -23.18
C ASP A 245 4.01 2.60 -22.42
N HIS A 246 3.08 1.94 -23.13
CA HIS A 246 1.87 1.35 -22.54
C HIS A 246 2.12 -0.05 -21.94
N GLY A 247 3.34 -0.31 -21.45
CA GLY A 247 3.75 -1.55 -20.81
C GLY A 247 3.25 -1.76 -19.37
N SER A 248 4.02 -2.51 -18.58
CA SER A 248 3.71 -2.92 -17.21
C SER A 248 3.58 -1.78 -16.18
N GLU A 249 3.80 -0.53 -16.58
CA GLU A 249 3.83 0.65 -15.70
C GLU A 249 2.67 1.62 -15.95
N TYR A 250 1.56 1.14 -16.52
CA TYR A 250 0.37 1.97 -16.79
C TYR A 250 -0.15 2.74 -15.56
N TRP A 251 0.13 2.25 -14.34
CA TRP A 251 -0.21 2.90 -13.09
C TRP A 251 0.43 4.30 -12.96
N LYS A 252 1.50 4.62 -13.70
CA LYS A 252 2.06 5.97 -13.78
C LYS A 252 1.06 6.97 -14.37
N TYR A 253 0.14 6.57 -15.24
CA TYR A 253 -0.84 7.49 -15.81
C TYR A 253 -1.94 7.92 -14.80
N PHE A 254 -1.99 7.30 -13.62
CA PHE A 254 -2.89 7.77 -12.56
C PHE A 254 -2.41 9.09 -11.94
N THR A 255 -3.20 10.14 -12.12
CA THR A 255 -2.93 11.49 -11.56
C THR A 255 -3.27 11.59 -10.07
N ILE A 256 -2.94 12.73 -9.44
CA ILE A 256 -3.30 13.00 -8.03
C ILE A 256 -4.80 12.81 -7.73
N LYS A 257 -5.67 13.01 -8.72
CA LYS A 257 -7.12 12.77 -8.57
C LYS A 257 -7.44 11.33 -8.18
N HIS A 258 -6.65 10.35 -8.62
CA HIS A 258 -6.83 8.95 -8.23
C HIS A 258 -6.48 8.71 -6.76
N ALA A 259 -5.51 9.44 -6.21
CA ALA A 259 -5.19 9.41 -4.78
C ALA A 259 -6.28 10.03 -3.91
N LEU A 260 -7.09 10.92 -4.50
CA LEU A 260 -8.23 11.59 -3.86
C LEU A 260 -9.57 10.93 -4.19
N LYS A 261 -9.56 9.69 -4.72
CA LYS A 261 -10.79 8.95 -5.05
C LYS A 261 -11.71 8.89 -3.81
N PRO A 262 -13.02 9.21 -3.96
CA PRO A 262 -13.97 9.11 -2.86
C PRO A 262 -14.04 7.69 -2.27
N SER A 263 -14.41 7.62 -1.00
CA SER A 263 -14.75 6.34 -0.37
C SER A 263 -15.95 5.70 -1.09
N THR A 264 -16.07 4.38 -0.95
CA THR A 264 -17.17 3.60 -1.52
C THR A 264 -18.53 4.02 -0.95
N LEU A 265 -19.59 3.82 -1.73
CA LEU A 265 -20.97 3.96 -1.26
C LEU A 265 -21.54 2.61 -0.80
N THR A 266 -20.86 1.50 -1.08
CA THR A 266 -21.38 0.15 -0.86
C THR A 266 -21.18 -0.29 0.59
N ILE A 267 -22.25 -0.80 1.18
CA ILE A 267 -22.26 -1.46 2.48
C ILE A 267 -22.14 -2.96 2.23
N LEU A 268 -21.07 -3.58 2.71
CA LEU A 268 -20.92 -5.03 2.59
C LEU A 268 -21.65 -5.72 3.74
N GLY A 269 -22.35 -6.81 3.43
CA GLY A 269 -23.07 -7.61 4.42
C GLY A 269 -22.13 -8.42 5.32
N GLU A 270 -21.13 -9.09 4.73
CA GLU A 270 -20.11 -9.83 5.48
C GLU A 270 -18.72 -9.26 5.22
N LEU A 271 -17.97 -9.04 6.31
CA LEU A 271 -16.60 -8.56 6.27
C LEU A 271 -15.61 -9.67 6.63
N ASN A 272 -14.52 -9.73 5.87
CA ASN A 272 -13.40 -10.62 6.12
C ASN A 272 -12.09 -9.98 5.59
N ALA A 273 -10.97 -10.69 5.69
CA ALA A 273 -9.67 -10.18 5.25
C ALA A 273 -9.64 -9.76 3.75
N SER A 274 -10.43 -10.43 2.90
CA SER A 274 -10.54 -10.08 1.48
C SER A 274 -11.37 -8.83 1.21
N SER A 275 -12.15 -8.35 2.19
CA SER A 275 -12.85 -7.06 2.12
C SER A 275 -11.89 -5.86 2.11
N ILE A 276 -10.63 -6.07 2.54
CA ILE A 276 -9.53 -5.12 2.36
C ILE A 276 -8.92 -5.42 1.00
N ALA A 277 -9.29 -4.63 -0.01
CA ALA A 277 -8.87 -4.89 -1.39
C ALA A 277 -7.38 -4.59 -1.53
N THR A 278 -6.64 -5.51 -2.16
CA THR A 278 -5.23 -5.30 -2.48
C THR A 278 -4.96 -5.68 -3.93
N THR A 279 -4.57 -4.72 -4.75
CA THR A 279 -4.24 -4.91 -6.18
C THR A 279 -2.78 -4.56 -6.46
N GLN A 280 -2.27 -4.98 -7.62
CA GLN A 280 -0.89 -4.74 -8.04
C GLN A 280 -0.75 -3.54 -8.99
N THR A 281 -1.75 -2.66 -9.06
CA THR A 281 -1.77 -1.65 -10.10
C THR A 281 -2.46 -0.36 -9.65
N TRP A 282 -1.76 0.43 -8.83
CA TRP A 282 -2.29 1.70 -8.31
C TRP A 282 -1.18 2.69 -7.92
N ILE A 283 -1.56 3.78 -7.26
CA ILE A 283 -0.73 4.98 -7.04
C ILE A 283 0.55 4.76 -6.21
N TYR A 284 0.64 3.75 -5.35
CA TYR A 284 1.83 3.52 -4.50
C TYR A 284 2.89 2.67 -5.24
N ASP A 285 3.44 3.21 -6.32
CA ASP A 285 4.40 2.53 -7.22
C ASP A 285 3.86 1.19 -7.77
N GLY A 286 2.58 1.16 -8.14
CA GLY A 286 1.92 -0.06 -8.61
C GLY A 286 1.43 -0.97 -7.47
N VAL A 287 1.16 -0.43 -6.28
CA VAL A 287 0.55 -1.21 -5.19
C VAL A 287 -0.68 -0.50 -4.67
N GLU A 288 -1.74 -1.26 -4.40
CA GLU A 288 -2.97 -0.76 -3.78
C GLU A 288 -3.28 -1.52 -2.51
N ALA A 289 -3.67 -0.78 -1.47
CA ALA A 289 -4.50 -1.30 -0.41
C ALA A 289 -5.68 -0.34 -0.21
N GLU A 290 -6.90 -0.87 -0.16
CA GLU A 290 -8.12 -0.11 0.05
C GLU A 290 -8.93 -0.73 1.19
N MET A 291 -9.30 0.10 2.17
CA MET A 291 -10.08 -0.29 3.34
C MET A 291 -11.47 0.37 3.36
N SER A 292 -11.81 1.16 2.33
CA SER A 292 -13.06 1.93 2.23
C SER A 292 -14.32 1.10 2.52
N ASN A 293 -14.40 -0.13 1.98
CA ASN A 293 -15.54 -1.03 2.24
C ASN A 293 -15.69 -1.40 3.71
N VAL A 294 -14.57 -1.63 4.40
CA VAL A 294 -14.55 -1.96 5.83
C VAL A 294 -14.88 -0.72 6.65
N GLU A 295 -14.27 0.42 6.34
CA GLU A 295 -14.50 1.69 7.03
C GLU A 295 -15.96 2.13 6.94
N VAL A 296 -16.54 2.14 5.73
CA VAL A 296 -17.96 2.48 5.51
C VAL A 296 -18.84 1.53 6.29
N SER A 297 -18.63 0.22 6.16
CA SER A 297 -19.46 -0.78 6.84
C SER A 297 -19.36 -0.68 8.38
N ILE A 298 -18.19 -0.37 8.94
CA ILE A 298 -18.02 -0.16 10.39
C ILE A 298 -18.72 1.11 10.88
N CYS A 299 -18.56 2.22 10.15
CA CYS A 299 -19.15 3.51 10.51
C CYS A 299 -20.67 3.57 10.27
N THR A 300 -21.24 2.51 9.67
CA THR A 300 -22.68 2.42 9.39
C THR A 300 -23.44 1.96 10.64
N PRO A 301 -24.50 2.67 11.06
CA PRO A 301 -25.37 2.23 12.14
C PRO A 301 -26.01 0.88 11.85
N GLU A 302 -26.24 0.07 12.88
CA GLU A 302 -26.73 -1.30 12.73
C GLU A 302 -28.16 -1.34 12.19
N GLU A 303 -28.97 -0.33 12.54
CA GLU A 303 -30.35 -0.16 12.07
C GLU A 303 -30.40 -0.07 10.54
N VAL A 304 -29.40 0.58 9.93
CA VAL A 304 -29.29 0.74 8.48
C VAL A 304 -28.84 -0.56 7.81
N LYS A 305 -27.95 -1.32 8.44
CA LYS A 305 -27.53 -2.62 7.89
C LYS A 305 -28.71 -3.61 7.93
N GLN A 306 -29.49 -3.58 9.01
CA GLN A 306 -30.67 -4.43 9.19
C GLN A 306 -31.81 -4.07 8.23
N SER A 307 -31.88 -2.83 7.76
CA SER A 307 -32.88 -2.43 6.75
C SER A 307 -32.60 -2.96 5.35
N GLY A 308 -31.47 -3.65 5.14
CA GLY A 308 -31.09 -4.22 3.83
C GLY A 308 -30.64 -3.19 2.79
N ILE A 309 -30.40 -1.95 3.21
CA ILE A 309 -29.85 -0.90 2.33
C ILE A 309 -28.39 -1.27 2.03
N SER A 310 -28.03 -1.34 0.75
CA SER A 310 -26.67 -1.66 0.29
C SER A 310 -25.86 -0.43 -0.15
N ASP A 311 -26.51 0.72 -0.34
CA ASP A 311 -25.88 1.97 -0.77
C ASP A 311 -26.14 3.09 0.25
N VAL A 312 -25.06 3.73 0.71
CA VAL A 312 -25.06 4.80 1.71
C VAL A 312 -25.96 5.98 1.32
N MET A 313 -26.13 6.27 0.03
CA MET A 313 -26.93 7.40 -0.44
C MET A 313 -28.41 7.28 -0.08
N PHE A 314 -28.94 6.06 0.03
CA PHE A 314 -30.34 5.83 0.40
C PHE A 314 -30.59 5.92 1.91
N ARG A 315 -29.57 6.22 2.73
CA ARG A 315 -29.72 6.45 4.18
C ARG A 315 -30.33 7.80 4.52
N TYR A 316 -30.06 8.79 3.69
CA TYR A 316 -30.55 10.15 3.87
C TYR A 316 -31.65 10.35 2.84
N PRO A 317 -32.92 10.02 3.17
CA PRO A 317 -34.02 10.34 2.27
C PRO A 317 -33.93 11.83 1.93
N SER A 318 -34.02 12.15 0.63
CA SER A 318 -34.04 13.52 0.16
C SER A 318 -35.15 14.26 0.91
N THR A 319 -34.77 15.19 1.78
CA THR A 319 -35.68 16.20 2.30
C THR A 319 -35.95 17.15 1.14
N GLU A 320 -36.91 16.79 0.29
CA GLU A 320 -37.56 17.74 -0.62
C GLU A 320 -38.27 18.85 0.17
#